data_AF-A0A4S8HZA3-F1
#
_entry.id   AF-A0A4S8HZA3-F1
#
_cell.length_a   1.000
_cell.length_b   1.000
_cell.length_c   1.000
_cell.angle_alpha   90.00
_cell.angle_beta   90.00
_cell.angle_gamma   90.00
#
_symmetry.space_group_name_H-M   'P 1'
#
loop_
_entity.id
_entity.type
_entity.pdbx_description
1 polymer ?
#
loop_
_entity_poly.entity_id
_entity_poly.type
_entity_poly.pdbx_seq_one_letter_code
_entity_poly.pdbx_strand_id
1 'polypeptide(L)'
;MSVLRFPNPGSDISKMIFTYIAIFKELETKRNFTHDDARDAMIKYGLVSSSGAIGQEAVRRSVRDDRSRDSLYNQHKMYSEFYRMLGWYKPGTMNTNFNFTELSSYIAKAEQDYSKRIFEECLLSIVFPNPLVENKKGNIIRPFPFILRLASNLEGVIFRDELIVAVLALQNDTLVDIFEKTVTYIKDLRKNKRKLSAELKKLSQNTGIQTNTLQNYTRIPLGSLKYTGWFNRKTIRGIYSAAMTGFELTKNGQEKTKLLTMLKDIRHEEIENFDINERGSFTLLSSFVFMERCGYDITNFEPIIIDLTQKSNNLLNHLGIRHHSSIFYSPYQQATEEELNFAKELDSKYE
;
A
#
# COMPACT_ATOMS: atom_id res chain seq x y z
N MET A 1 -3.40 15.89 -17.27
CA MET A 1 -3.74 15.54 -15.87
C MET A 1 -3.58 14.03 -15.70
N SER A 2 -2.95 13.61 -14.61
CA SER A 2 -2.59 12.21 -14.34
C SER A 2 -3.53 11.65 -13.25
N VAL A 3 -3.72 10.33 -13.18
CA VAL A 3 -4.54 9.68 -12.14
C VAL A 3 -3.75 8.47 -11.63
N LEU A 4 -3.64 8.37 -10.31
CA LEU A 4 -3.06 7.23 -9.60
C LEU A 4 -3.91 5.98 -9.86
N ARG A 5 -3.25 4.90 -10.30
CA ARG A 5 -3.91 3.66 -10.70
C ARG A 5 -3.58 2.56 -9.72
N PHE A 6 -4.57 2.08 -8.99
CA PHE A 6 -4.46 0.81 -8.28
C PHE A 6 -4.86 -0.35 -9.20
N PRO A 7 -4.21 -1.52 -9.08
CA PRO A 7 -4.70 -2.71 -9.75
C PRO A 7 -6.11 -3.05 -9.24
N ASN A 8 -6.87 -3.74 -10.07
CA ASN A 8 -8.25 -4.16 -9.78
C ASN A 8 -8.38 -5.70 -9.68
N PRO A 9 -7.66 -6.38 -8.78
CA PRO A 9 -7.74 -7.83 -8.68
C PRO A 9 -8.99 -8.33 -7.91
N GLY A 10 -9.81 -7.42 -7.39
CA GLY A 10 -10.90 -7.70 -6.45
C GLY A 10 -10.79 -6.86 -5.18
N SER A 11 -11.60 -7.17 -4.18
CA SER A 11 -11.62 -6.48 -2.89
C SER A 11 -11.61 -7.43 -1.68
N ASP A 12 -11.32 -8.70 -1.89
CA ASP A 12 -11.20 -9.72 -0.84
C ASP A 12 -9.74 -9.83 -0.40
N ILE A 13 -9.35 -8.98 0.55
CA ILE A 13 -7.98 -8.88 1.03
C ILE A 13 -7.54 -10.13 1.77
N SER A 14 -8.44 -10.79 2.52
CA SER A 14 -8.15 -12.07 3.18
C SER A 14 -7.68 -13.09 2.15
N LYS A 15 -8.43 -13.26 1.05
CA LYS A 15 -8.05 -14.17 -0.02
C LYS A 15 -6.73 -13.80 -0.69
N MET A 16 -6.45 -12.50 -0.84
CA MET A 16 -5.17 -12.02 -1.37
C MET A 16 -4.01 -12.45 -0.47
N ILE A 17 -4.11 -12.21 0.83
CA ILE A 17 -3.08 -12.62 1.80
C ILE A 17 -2.91 -14.14 1.79
N PHE A 18 -3.99 -14.93 1.82
CA PHE A 18 -3.89 -16.39 1.72
C PHE A 18 -3.24 -16.86 0.42
N THR A 19 -3.52 -16.18 -0.69
CA THR A 19 -2.88 -16.45 -1.98
C THR A 19 -1.39 -16.15 -1.93
N TYR A 20 -1.01 -15.02 -1.34
CA TYR A 20 0.39 -14.68 -1.14
C TYR A 20 1.14 -15.75 -0.33
N ILE A 21 0.56 -16.17 0.81
CA ILE A 21 1.15 -17.18 1.70
C ILE A 21 1.37 -18.51 0.96
N ALA A 22 0.42 -18.95 0.14
CA ALA A 22 0.55 -20.17 -0.64
C ALA A 22 1.66 -20.07 -1.70
N ILE A 23 1.75 -18.93 -2.41
CA ILE A 23 2.81 -18.70 -3.39
C ILE A 23 4.18 -18.66 -2.69
N PHE A 24 4.28 -17.99 -1.53
CA PHE A 24 5.51 -17.95 -0.73
C PHE A 24 5.96 -19.35 -0.32
N LYS A 25 5.07 -20.17 0.25
CA LYS A 25 5.40 -21.53 0.69
C LYS A 25 5.93 -22.41 -0.44
N GLU A 26 5.43 -22.23 -1.67
CA GLU A 26 5.87 -23.01 -2.81
C GLU A 26 7.18 -22.51 -3.42
N LEU A 27 7.38 -21.19 -3.42
CA LEU A 27 8.41 -20.54 -4.24
C LEU A 27 9.50 -19.81 -3.43
N GLU A 28 9.52 -19.87 -2.09
CA GLU A 28 10.46 -19.06 -1.27
C GLU A 28 11.95 -19.26 -1.64
N THR A 29 12.31 -20.42 -2.16
CA THR A 29 13.68 -20.74 -2.61
C THR A 29 13.93 -20.43 -4.10
N LYS A 30 12.88 -20.13 -4.88
CA LYS A 30 12.96 -19.88 -6.32
C LYS A 30 13.20 -18.39 -6.60
N ARG A 31 14.36 -18.09 -7.18
CA ARG A 31 14.66 -16.75 -7.71
C ARG A 31 13.95 -16.52 -9.04
N ASN A 32 13.55 -15.27 -9.28
CA ASN A 32 12.95 -14.80 -10.53
C ASN A 32 11.75 -15.65 -10.97
N PHE A 33 10.85 -15.99 -10.04
CA PHE A 33 9.63 -16.71 -10.39
C PHE A 33 8.69 -15.83 -11.23
N THR A 34 7.91 -16.47 -12.08
CA THR A 34 7.03 -15.83 -13.06
C THR A 34 5.58 -15.85 -12.62
N HIS A 35 4.69 -15.22 -13.40
CA HIS A 35 3.26 -15.39 -13.18
C HIS A 35 2.77 -16.82 -13.38
N ASP A 36 3.42 -17.60 -14.26
CA ASP A 36 3.07 -19.00 -14.49
C ASP A 36 3.45 -19.87 -13.27
N ASP A 37 4.61 -19.62 -12.66
CA ASP A 37 4.99 -20.30 -11.41
C ASP A 37 4.00 -20.04 -10.27
N ALA A 38 3.60 -18.78 -10.10
CA ALA A 38 2.61 -18.40 -9.09
C ALA A 38 1.21 -18.96 -9.40
N ARG A 39 0.82 -19.03 -10.68
CA ARG A 39 -0.42 -19.71 -11.10
C ARG A 39 -0.38 -21.18 -10.69
N ASP A 40 0.72 -21.87 -10.96
CA ASP A 40 0.86 -23.29 -10.66
C ASP A 40 0.83 -23.55 -9.15
N ALA A 41 1.44 -22.65 -8.35
CA ALA A 41 1.28 -22.64 -6.90
C ALA A 41 -0.19 -22.43 -6.47
N MET A 42 -0.90 -21.45 -7.05
CA MET A 42 -2.32 -21.21 -6.77
C MET A 42 -3.20 -22.43 -7.09
N ILE A 43 -2.89 -23.13 -8.19
CA ILE A 43 -3.53 -24.38 -8.60
C ILE A 43 -3.29 -25.48 -7.55
N LYS A 44 -2.02 -25.69 -7.17
CA LYS A 44 -1.61 -26.70 -6.19
C LYS A 44 -2.34 -26.55 -4.86
N TYR A 45 -2.52 -25.33 -4.38
CA TYR A 45 -3.19 -25.03 -3.11
C TYR A 45 -4.73 -24.88 -3.24
N GLY A 46 -5.31 -25.17 -4.40
CA GLY A 46 -6.76 -25.11 -4.60
C GLY A 46 -7.35 -23.69 -4.48
N LEU A 47 -6.51 -22.66 -4.60
CA LEU A 47 -6.91 -21.24 -4.49
C LEU A 47 -7.57 -20.71 -5.77
N VAL A 48 -7.91 -21.63 -6.66
CA VAL A 48 -8.50 -21.37 -7.96
C VAL A 48 -9.98 -21.04 -7.77
N SER A 49 -10.37 -19.84 -8.16
CA SER A 49 -11.77 -19.50 -8.43
C SER A 49 -11.90 -19.07 -9.88
N SER A 50 -12.54 -19.89 -10.71
CA SER A 50 -12.86 -19.53 -12.08
C SER A 50 -14.32 -19.84 -12.37
N SER A 51 -15.10 -18.83 -12.77
CA SER A 51 -16.50 -18.98 -13.18
C SER A 51 -17.37 -19.75 -12.16
N GLY A 52 -17.19 -19.49 -10.86
CA GLY A 52 -17.96 -20.13 -9.78
C GLY A 52 -17.51 -21.54 -9.37
N ALA A 53 -16.47 -22.11 -9.98
CA ALA A 53 -15.88 -23.38 -9.57
C ALA A 53 -14.64 -23.20 -8.67
N ILE A 54 -14.35 -24.20 -7.83
CA ILE A 54 -13.18 -24.29 -6.93
C ILE A 54 -12.39 -25.58 -7.25
N GLY A 55 -11.07 -25.60 -7.00
CA GLY A 55 -10.24 -26.80 -7.09
C GLY A 55 -9.98 -27.26 -8.53
N GLN A 56 -9.86 -28.57 -8.74
CA GLN A 56 -9.51 -29.17 -10.06
C GLN A 56 -10.48 -28.79 -11.19
N GLU A 57 -11.77 -28.58 -10.87
CA GLU A 57 -12.77 -28.14 -11.85
C GLU A 57 -12.51 -26.68 -12.30
N ALA A 58 -12.00 -25.85 -11.41
CA ALA A 58 -11.62 -24.49 -11.75
C ALA A 58 -10.30 -24.44 -12.55
N VAL A 59 -9.38 -25.38 -12.29
CA VAL A 59 -8.17 -25.61 -13.10
C VAL A 59 -8.56 -25.98 -14.53
N ARG A 60 -9.45 -26.98 -14.69
CA ARG A 60 -9.96 -27.42 -16.00
C ARG A 60 -10.62 -26.30 -16.79
N ARG A 61 -11.31 -25.38 -16.10
CA ARG A 61 -11.97 -24.20 -16.70
C ARG A 61 -11.02 -23.03 -16.99
N SER A 62 -9.85 -23.00 -16.36
CA SER A 62 -8.84 -21.94 -16.52
C SER A 62 -7.92 -22.16 -17.73
N VAL A 63 -7.71 -23.41 -18.16
CA VAL A 63 -6.95 -23.74 -19.37
C VAL A 63 -7.78 -23.37 -20.60
N ARG A 64 -7.36 -22.31 -21.30
CA ARG A 64 -7.90 -21.89 -22.60
C ARG A 64 -6.74 -21.60 -23.54
N ASP A 65 -6.92 -21.87 -24.83
CA ASP A 65 -5.86 -21.69 -25.85
C ASP A 65 -5.39 -20.22 -25.98
N ASP A 66 -6.21 -19.26 -25.57
CA ASP A 66 -5.87 -17.83 -25.52
C ASP A 66 -5.36 -17.42 -24.12
N ARG A 67 -4.05 -17.18 -24.03
CA ARG A 67 -3.33 -16.76 -22.81
C ARG A 67 -3.90 -15.51 -22.16
N SER A 68 -4.51 -14.61 -22.92
CA SER A 68 -5.12 -13.38 -22.39
C SER A 68 -6.40 -13.65 -21.58
N ARG A 69 -6.94 -14.86 -21.66
CA ARG A 69 -8.19 -15.30 -21.01
C ARG A 69 -7.99 -16.27 -19.84
N ASP A 70 -6.75 -16.62 -19.51
CA ASP A 70 -6.46 -17.38 -18.28
C ASP A 70 -6.76 -16.47 -17.08
N SER A 71 -7.81 -16.82 -16.34
CA SER A 71 -8.30 -16.03 -15.22
C SER A 71 -7.33 -16.01 -14.04
N LEU A 72 -6.55 -17.07 -13.83
CA LEU A 72 -5.59 -17.16 -12.73
C LEU A 72 -4.30 -16.43 -13.05
N TYR A 73 -3.81 -16.56 -14.28
CA TYR A 73 -2.68 -15.76 -14.75
C TYR A 73 -2.98 -14.27 -14.60
N ASN A 74 -4.15 -13.82 -15.08
CA ASN A 74 -4.58 -12.43 -14.96
C ASN A 74 -4.79 -12.02 -13.50
N GLN A 75 -5.33 -12.90 -12.65
CA GLN A 75 -5.48 -12.65 -11.22
C GLN A 75 -4.13 -12.42 -10.55
N HIS A 76 -3.16 -13.32 -10.75
CA HIS A 76 -1.82 -13.15 -10.20
C HIS A 76 -1.13 -11.91 -10.77
N LYS A 77 -1.30 -11.61 -12.07
CA LYS A 77 -0.78 -10.36 -12.66
C LYS A 77 -1.26 -9.14 -11.88
N MET A 78 -2.56 -9.05 -11.59
CA MET A 78 -3.11 -7.93 -10.82
C MET A 78 -2.71 -7.96 -9.33
N TYR A 79 -2.61 -9.14 -8.72
CA TYR A 79 -2.10 -9.29 -7.35
C TYR A 79 -0.64 -8.86 -7.22
N SER A 80 0.22 -9.24 -8.16
CA SER A 80 1.64 -8.94 -8.14
C SER A 80 1.92 -7.44 -8.14
N GLU A 81 1.15 -6.63 -8.87
CA GLU A 81 1.23 -5.17 -8.79
C GLU A 81 0.99 -4.67 -7.36
N PHE A 82 -0.03 -5.22 -6.69
CA PHE A 82 -0.36 -4.82 -5.33
C PHE A 82 0.66 -5.35 -4.30
N TYR A 83 1.14 -6.58 -4.46
CA TYR A 83 2.22 -7.13 -3.63
C TYR A 83 3.50 -6.32 -3.74
N ARG A 84 3.83 -5.78 -4.93
CA ARG A 84 4.93 -4.82 -5.10
C ARG A 84 4.66 -3.50 -4.39
N MET A 85 3.45 -2.93 -4.50
CA MET A 85 3.07 -1.72 -3.73
C MET A 85 3.20 -1.92 -2.21
N LEU A 86 2.89 -3.12 -1.72
CA LEU A 86 3.00 -3.50 -0.30
C LEU A 86 4.44 -3.78 0.16
N GLY A 87 5.43 -3.80 -0.74
CA GLY A 87 6.81 -4.14 -0.38
C GLY A 87 7.06 -5.63 -0.20
N TRP A 88 6.18 -6.49 -0.70
CA TRP A 88 6.26 -7.94 -0.53
C TRP A 88 6.99 -8.60 -1.70
N TYR A 89 6.77 -8.09 -2.92
CA TYR A 89 7.55 -8.49 -4.09
C TYR A 89 8.51 -7.38 -4.50
N LYS A 90 9.68 -7.79 -5.00
CA LYS A 90 10.56 -6.95 -5.79
C LYS A 90 10.68 -7.48 -7.22
N PRO A 91 10.91 -6.61 -8.22
CA PRO A 91 11.19 -7.07 -9.58
C PRO A 91 12.42 -8.00 -9.58
N GLY A 92 12.41 -8.99 -10.45
CA GLY A 92 13.59 -9.80 -10.73
C GLY A 92 14.40 -9.22 -11.89
N THR A 93 15.03 -10.10 -12.66
CA THR A 93 15.81 -9.70 -13.85
C THR A 93 14.96 -9.13 -14.98
N MET A 94 13.64 -9.34 -14.95
CA MET A 94 12.68 -8.83 -15.93
C MET A 94 11.44 -8.29 -15.22
N ASN A 95 10.73 -7.33 -15.84
CA ASN A 95 9.49 -6.78 -15.26
C ASN A 95 8.38 -7.81 -15.01
N THR A 96 8.46 -8.99 -15.65
CA THR A 96 7.48 -10.08 -15.54
C THR A 96 7.89 -11.19 -14.60
N ASN A 97 9.03 -11.06 -13.92
CA ASN A 97 9.48 -11.98 -12.90
C ASN A 97 9.74 -11.26 -11.57
N PHE A 98 9.71 -12.04 -10.49
CA PHE A 98 9.61 -11.52 -9.14
C PHE A 98 10.57 -12.25 -8.22
N ASN A 99 10.99 -11.55 -7.17
CA ASN A 99 11.62 -12.14 -6.01
C ASN A 99 10.87 -11.69 -4.76
N PHE A 100 10.92 -12.50 -3.72
CA PHE A 100 10.43 -12.12 -2.40
C PHE A 100 11.36 -11.07 -1.77
N THR A 101 10.76 -10.09 -1.09
CA THR A 101 11.50 -9.21 -0.17
C THR A 101 11.69 -9.90 1.18
N GLU A 102 12.50 -9.30 2.05
CA GLU A 102 12.68 -9.79 3.42
C GLU A 102 11.37 -9.78 4.21
N LEU A 103 10.53 -8.75 4.03
CA LEU A 103 9.19 -8.64 4.62
C LEU A 103 8.26 -9.82 4.30
N SER A 104 8.53 -10.52 3.19
CA SER A 104 7.75 -11.68 2.75
C SER A 104 7.70 -12.80 3.76
N SER A 105 8.82 -13.05 4.45
CA SER A 105 8.88 -14.12 5.44
C SER A 105 8.02 -13.78 6.65
N TYR A 106 8.07 -12.52 7.11
CA TYR A 106 7.27 -12.03 8.22
C TYR A 106 5.77 -12.16 7.93
N ILE A 107 5.29 -11.66 6.78
CA ILE A 107 3.86 -11.78 6.43
C ILE A 107 3.42 -13.25 6.26
N ALA A 108 4.30 -14.11 5.72
CA ALA A 108 3.95 -15.49 5.39
C ALA A 108 4.01 -16.47 6.57
N LYS A 109 4.86 -16.18 7.55
CA LYS A 109 5.12 -17.04 8.73
C LYS A 109 4.47 -16.50 10.01
N ALA A 110 4.01 -15.24 10.01
CA ALA A 110 3.29 -14.66 11.13
C ALA A 110 1.97 -15.39 11.43
N GLU A 111 1.60 -15.40 12.71
CA GLU A 111 0.23 -15.70 13.12
C GLU A 111 -0.76 -14.69 12.52
N GLN A 112 -2.03 -15.06 12.44
CA GLN A 112 -3.05 -14.30 11.71
C GLN A 112 -3.15 -12.83 12.16
N ASP A 113 -3.08 -12.56 13.46
CA ASP A 113 -3.18 -11.19 13.99
C ASP A 113 -1.97 -10.33 13.61
N TYR A 114 -0.76 -10.89 13.65
CA TYR A 114 0.46 -10.21 13.20
C TYR A 114 0.45 -9.99 11.69
N SER A 115 -0.02 -10.98 10.91
CA SER A 115 -0.16 -10.84 9.46
C SER A 115 -1.07 -9.66 9.08
N LYS A 116 -2.17 -9.47 9.81
CA LYS A 116 -3.06 -8.32 9.64
C LYS A 116 -2.36 -7.00 9.99
N ARG A 117 -1.63 -6.93 11.11
CA ARG A 117 -0.90 -5.72 11.54
C ARG A 117 0.21 -5.35 10.55
N ILE A 118 0.96 -6.34 10.05
CA ILE A 118 1.95 -6.15 8.99
C ILE A 118 1.27 -5.59 7.74
N PHE A 119 0.15 -6.18 7.31
CA PHE A 119 -0.61 -5.66 6.18
C PHE A 119 -1.07 -4.21 6.40
N GLU A 120 -1.57 -3.87 7.59
CA GLU A 120 -1.97 -2.51 7.95
C GLU A 120 -0.81 -1.51 7.82
N GLU A 121 0.36 -1.83 8.36
CA GLU A 121 1.54 -0.97 8.28
C GLU A 121 2.10 -0.88 6.85
N CYS A 122 2.08 -1.97 6.08
CA CYS A 122 2.41 -1.97 4.65
C CYS A 122 1.44 -1.06 3.87
N LEU A 123 0.14 -1.15 4.16
CA LEU A 123 -0.90 -0.37 3.49
C LEU A 123 -0.71 1.13 3.74
N LEU A 124 -0.46 1.53 4.99
CA LEU A 124 -0.14 2.92 5.35
C LEU A 124 1.13 3.41 4.65
N SER A 125 2.06 2.50 4.42
CA SER A 125 3.37 2.78 3.82
C SER A 125 3.38 2.75 2.30
N ILE A 126 2.27 2.43 1.64
CA ILE A 126 2.15 2.60 0.19
C ILE A 126 2.39 4.07 -0.14
N VAL A 127 3.43 4.32 -0.92
CA VAL A 127 3.91 5.64 -1.32
C VAL A 127 4.24 5.63 -2.80
N PHE A 128 4.15 6.79 -3.43
CA PHE A 128 4.64 7.05 -4.78
C PHE A 128 5.57 8.27 -4.71
N PRO A 129 6.72 8.29 -5.41
CA PRO A 129 7.28 7.17 -6.16
C PRO A 129 7.63 5.97 -5.27
N ASN A 130 7.37 4.76 -5.78
CA ASN A 130 7.79 3.49 -5.19
C ASN A 130 8.85 2.84 -6.09
N PRO A 131 10.05 2.48 -5.60
CA PRO A 131 11.07 1.79 -6.39
C PRO A 131 10.64 0.39 -6.88
N LEU A 132 9.65 -0.24 -6.24
CA LEU A 132 9.18 -1.58 -6.60
C LEU A 132 8.10 -1.58 -7.69
N VAL A 133 7.56 -0.40 -8.04
CA VAL A 133 6.45 -0.25 -8.98
C VAL A 133 6.82 0.75 -10.07
N GLU A 134 6.43 0.46 -11.31
CA GLU A 134 6.67 1.37 -12.42
C GLU A 134 5.79 2.63 -12.30
N ASN A 135 6.37 3.75 -11.88
CA ASN A 135 5.65 5.01 -11.67
C ASN A 135 5.42 5.74 -13.01
N LYS A 136 4.39 5.33 -13.76
CA LYS A 136 4.14 5.86 -15.12
C LYS A 136 3.81 7.36 -15.18
N LYS A 137 3.57 8.05 -14.05
CA LYS A 137 2.94 9.38 -14.05
C LYS A 137 3.41 10.37 -12.98
N GLY A 138 4.54 10.12 -12.31
CA GLY A 138 5.18 11.10 -11.41
C GLY A 138 4.36 11.54 -10.19
N ASN A 139 3.45 10.70 -9.70
CA ASN A 139 2.71 10.98 -8.46
C ASN A 139 3.65 10.94 -7.25
N ILE A 140 3.54 11.93 -6.37
CA ILE A 140 4.22 12.03 -5.08
C ILE A 140 3.13 11.96 -4.00
N ILE A 141 2.78 10.77 -3.52
CA ILE A 141 1.62 10.61 -2.62
C ILE A 141 1.69 9.37 -1.74
N ARG A 142 1.22 9.49 -0.49
CA ARG A 142 0.92 8.37 0.42
C ARG A 142 -0.61 8.26 0.59
N PRO A 143 -1.29 7.53 -0.30
CA PRO A 143 -2.74 7.63 -0.45
C PRO A 143 -3.51 7.23 0.82
N PHE A 144 -3.10 6.19 1.55
CA PHE A 144 -3.89 5.68 2.68
C PHE A 144 -3.90 6.61 3.89
N PRO A 145 -2.75 7.15 4.37
CA PRO A 145 -2.73 8.21 5.37
C PRO A 145 -3.50 9.46 4.93
N PHE A 146 -3.39 9.85 3.66
CA PHE A 146 -4.13 10.99 3.12
C PHE A 146 -5.65 10.77 3.19
N ILE A 147 -6.15 9.57 2.83
CA ILE A 147 -7.57 9.21 2.93
C ILE A 147 -8.08 9.26 4.37
N LEU A 148 -7.34 8.69 5.30
CA LEU A 148 -7.70 8.67 6.73
C LEU A 148 -7.83 10.09 7.29
N ARG A 149 -6.82 10.93 7.04
CA ARG A 149 -6.82 12.34 7.44
C ARG A 149 -7.95 13.13 6.79
N LEU A 150 -8.21 12.91 5.49
CA LEU A 150 -9.33 13.56 4.78
C LEU A 150 -10.66 13.20 5.43
N ALA A 151 -10.95 11.91 5.63
CA ALA A 151 -12.21 11.48 6.24
C ALA A 151 -12.41 12.08 7.64
N SER A 152 -11.34 12.14 8.45
CA SER A 152 -11.39 12.78 9.77
C SER A 152 -11.70 14.29 9.72
N ASN A 153 -11.47 14.96 8.59
CA ASN A 153 -11.78 16.39 8.38
C ASN A 153 -13.05 16.62 7.55
N LEU A 154 -13.76 15.53 7.22
CA LEU A 154 -14.95 15.49 6.37
C LEU A 154 -16.07 14.72 7.06
N GLU A 155 -16.37 15.13 8.29
CA GLU A 155 -17.43 14.57 9.14
C GLU A 155 -17.30 13.06 9.38
N GLY A 156 -16.07 12.52 9.31
CA GLY A 156 -15.81 11.10 9.47
C GLY A 156 -16.26 10.22 8.29
N VAL A 157 -16.60 10.80 7.14
CA VAL A 157 -17.13 10.06 5.99
C VAL A 157 -16.37 10.44 4.72
N ILE A 158 -16.13 9.46 3.85
CA ILE A 158 -15.68 9.69 2.47
C ILE A 158 -16.51 8.89 1.47
N PHE A 159 -16.73 9.45 0.28
CA PHE A 159 -17.45 8.77 -0.81
C PHE A 159 -16.47 8.28 -1.88
N ARG A 160 -16.84 7.20 -2.59
CA ARG A 160 -16.00 6.63 -3.65
C ARG A 160 -15.59 7.67 -4.70
N ASP A 161 -16.54 8.47 -5.16
CA ASP A 161 -16.26 9.40 -6.25
C ASP A 161 -15.45 10.62 -5.75
N GLU A 162 -15.52 10.95 -4.46
CA GLU A 162 -14.61 11.91 -3.81
C GLU A 162 -13.18 11.38 -3.81
N LEU A 163 -12.97 10.10 -3.46
CA LEU A 163 -11.67 9.46 -3.52
C LEU A 163 -11.04 9.56 -4.92
N ILE A 164 -11.85 9.40 -5.98
CA ILE A 164 -11.38 9.51 -7.36
C ILE A 164 -10.91 10.94 -7.67
N VAL A 165 -11.76 11.94 -7.43
CA VAL A 165 -11.47 13.33 -7.86
C VAL A 165 -10.50 14.07 -6.95
N ALA A 166 -10.30 13.60 -5.72
CA ALA A 166 -9.51 14.30 -4.70
C ALA A 166 -8.21 13.58 -4.31
N VAL A 167 -8.19 12.24 -4.31
CA VAL A 167 -6.99 11.47 -3.92
C VAL A 167 -6.33 10.84 -5.13
N LEU A 168 -7.09 10.10 -5.95
CA LEU A 168 -6.50 9.46 -7.13
C LEU A 168 -6.09 10.48 -8.19
N ALA A 169 -6.76 11.63 -8.27
CA ALA A 169 -6.37 12.72 -9.17
C ALA A 169 -5.22 13.59 -8.64
N LEU A 170 -4.85 13.46 -7.35
CA LEU A 170 -3.82 14.28 -6.72
C LEU A 170 -2.43 13.90 -7.26
N GLN A 171 -1.65 14.91 -7.63
CA GLN A 171 -0.28 14.70 -8.13
C GLN A 171 0.75 14.67 -7.01
N ASN A 172 0.68 15.60 -6.07
CA ASN A 172 1.66 15.73 -5.00
C ASN A 172 0.97 16.08 -3.67
N ASP A 173 1.08 15.22 -2.66
CA ASP A 173 0.52 15.43 -1.31
C ASP A 173 1.46 16.12 -0.31
N THR A 174 2.69 16.42 -0.69
CA THR A 174 3.69 17.14 0.12
C THR A 174 3.65 18.66 -0.09
N LEU A 175 2.92 19.14 -1.11
CA LEU A 175 2.79 20.57 -1.39
C LEU A 175 2.10 21.33 -0.25
N VAL A 176 2.58 22.53 0.02
CA VAL A 176 2.01 23.44 1.02
C VAL A 176 0.52 23.68 0.76
N ASP A 177 -0.28 23.61 1.83
CA ASP A 177 -1.74 23.77 1.84
C ASP A 177 -2.54 22.76 1.00
N ILE A 178 -1.92 21.75 0.38
CA ILE A 178 -2.64 20.87 -0.54
C ILE A 178 -3.72 20.07 0.17
N PHE A 179 -3.47 19.68 1.42
CA PHE A 179 -4.43 19.00 2.27
C PHE A 179 -5.66 19.88 2.54
N GLU A 180 -5.46 21.10 3.03
CA GLU A 180 -6.55 22.04 3.35
C GLU A 180 -7.36 22.42 2.10
N LYS A 181 -6.67 22.66 0.98
CA LYS A 181 -7.31 22.89 -0.33
C LYS A 181 -8.18 21.71 -0.74
N THR A 182 -7.72 20.48 -0.50
CA THR A 182 -8.47 19.26 -0.83
C THR A 182 -9.71 19.11 0.06
N VAL A 183 -9.61 19.40 1.36
CA VAL A 183 -10.76 19.43 2.28
C VAL A 183 -11.80 20.45 1.84
N THR A 184 -11.39 21.70 1.55
CA THR A 184 -12.30 22.75 1.07
C THR A 184 -12.94 22.38 -0.27
N TYR A 185 -12.15 21.79 -1.19
CA TYR A 185 -12.66 21.31 -2.46
C TYR A 185 -13.78 20.27 -2.28
N ILE A 186 -13.56 19.23 -1.46
CA ILE A 186 -14.59 18.22 -1.20
C ILE A 186 -15.81 18.82 -0.50
N LYS A 187 -15.63 19.72 0.48
CA LYS A 187 -16.74 20.43 1.12
C LYS A 187 -17.58 21.23 0.12
N ASP A 188 -16.96 21.84 -0.90
CA ASP A 188 -17.72 22.51 -1.96
C ASP A 188 -18.48 21.54 -2.86
N LEU A 189 -17.89 20.39 -3.20
CA LEU A 189 -18.57 19.33 -3.96
C LEU A 189 -19.81 18.81 -3.22
N ARG A 190 -19.71 18.65 -1.89
CA ARG A 190 -20.80 18.18 -1.01
C ARG A 190 -22.06 19.05 -1.07
N LYS A 191 -21.92 20.35 -1.36
CA LYS A 191 -23.06 21.27 -1.53
C LYS A 191 -24.01 20.86 -2.65
N ASN A 192 -23.52 20.14 -3.68
CA ASN A 192 -24.35 19.72 -4.81
C ASN A 192 -23.77 18.47 -5.49
N LYS A 193 -24.51 17.35 -5.42
CA LYS A 193 -24.14 16.08 -6.06
C LYS A 193 -23.84 16.20 -7.56
N ARG A 194 -24.50 17.14 -8.27
CA ARG A 194 -24.24 17.39 -9.69
C ARG A 194 -22.83 17.94 -9.94
N LYS A 195 -22.26 18.71 -8.99
CA LYS A 195 -20.86 19.17 -9.06
C LYS A 195 -19.89 17.99 -9.03
N LEU A 196 -20.05 17.08 -8.06
CA LEU A 196 -19.21 15.86 -7.98
C LEU A 196 -19.29 15.04 -9.27
N SER A 197 -20.50 14.86 -9.80
CA SER A 197 -20.72 14.12 -11.05
C SER A 197 -20.05 14.82 -12.25
N ALA A 198 -20.10 16.15 -12.30
CA ALA A 198 -19.47 16.95 -13.33
C ALA A 198 -17.94 16.89 -13.27
N GLU A 199 -17.35 17.00 -12.08
CA GLU A 199 -15.90 16.88 -11.89
C GLU A 199 -15.38 15.48 -12.23
N LEU A 200 -16.13 14.43 -11.89
CA LEU A 200 -15.79 13.07 -12.31
C LEU A 200 -15.81 12.91 -13.84
N LYS A 201 -16.81 13.50 -14.51
CA LYS A 201 -16.90 13.50 -15.99
C LYS A 201 -15.75 14.28 -16.62
N LYS A 202 -15.43 15.46 -16.08
CA LYS A 202 -14.31 16.30 -16.52
C LYS A 202 -12.98 15.57 -16.37
N LEU A 203 -12.75 14.90 -15.23
CA LEU A 203 -11.56 14.08 -15.03
C LEU A 203 -11.47 12.94 -16.04
N SER A 204 -12.57 12.23 -16.29
CA SER A 204 -12.67 11.17 -17.30
C SER A 204 -12.30 11.69 -18.69
N GLN A 205 -12.83 12.84 -19.11
CA GLN A 205 -12.51 13.49 -20.38
C GLN A 205 -11.04 13.92 -20.47
N ASN A 206 -10.53 14.59 -19.43
CA ASN A 206 -9.16 15.11 -19.39
C ASN A 206 -8.08 14.02 -19.37
N THR A 207 -8.43 12.81 -18.92
CA THR A 207 -7.50 11.69 -18.79
C THR A 207 -7.67 10.65 -19.90
N GLY A 208 -8.78 10.70 -20.65
CA GLY A 208 -9.19 9.66 -21.59
C GLY A 208 -9.58 8.34 -20.90
N ILE A 209 -9.80 8.34 -19.57
CA ILE A 209 -10.12 7.13 -18.81
C ILE A 209 -11.62 7.11 -18.52
N GLN A 210 -12.30 6.07 -18.97
CA GLN A 210 -13.73 5.89 -18.69
C GLN A 210 -14.04 5.92 -17.20
N THR A 211 -15.20 6.48 -16.84
CA THR A 211 -15.66 6.61 -15.45
C THR A 211 -15.71 5.27 -14.71
N ASN A 212 -16.16 4.20 -15.37
CA ASN A 212 -16.19 2.86 -14.78
C ASN A 212 -14.78 2.36 -14.43
N THR A 213 -13.79 2.69 -15.26
CA THR A 213 -12.38 2.35 -15.02
C THR A 213 -11.81 3.15 -13.85
N LEU A 214 -12.13 4.44 -13.73
CA LEU A 214 -11.77 5.25 -12.55
C LEU A 214 -12.38 4.67 -11.26
N GLN A 215 -13.64 4.24 -11.31
CA GLN A 215 -14.29 3.58 -10.19
C GLN A 215 -13.63 2.24 -9.85
N ASN A 216 -13.14 1.48 -10.84
CA ASN A 216 -12.40 0.24 -10.60
C ASN A 216 -11.09 0.47 -9.83
N TYR A 217 -10.39 1.60 -10.05
CA TYR A 217 -9.18 1.94 -9.28
C TYR A 217 -9.45 2.18 -7.78
N THR A 218 -10.71 2.32 -7.36
CA THR A 218 -11.06 2.45 -5.94
C THR A 218 -11.31 1.11 -5.23
N ARG A 219 -11.39 -0.01 -5.97
CA ARG A 219 -11.76 -1.31 -5.39
C ARG A 219 -10.76 -1.80 -4.34
N ILE A 220 -9.46 -1.74 -4.64
CA ILE A 220 -8.42 -2.11 -3.68
C ILE A 220 -8.34 -1.13 -2.52
N PRO A 221 -8.29 0.21 -2.73
CA PRO A 221 -8.30 1.15 -1.62
C PRO A 221 -9.46 0.93 -0.66
N LEU A 222 -10.70 0.88 -1.18
CA LEU A 222 -11.89 0.73 -0.34
C LEU A 222 -12.01 -0.67 0.27
N GLY A 223 -11.58 -1.72 -0.44
CA GLY A 223 -11.49 -3.08 0.09
C GLY A 223 -10.52 -3.18 1.26
N SER A 224 -9.34 -2.57 1.11
CA SER A 224 -8.28 -2.56 2.13
C SER A 224 -8.73 -1.78 3.36
N LEU A 225 -9.24 -0.57 3.19
CA LEU A 225 -9.77 0.26 4.30
C LEU A 225 -10.88 -0.41 5.10
N LYS A 226 -11.69 -1.26 4.46
CA LYS A 226 -12.70 -2.08 5.13
C LYS A 226 -12.07 -3.29 5.84
N TYR A 227 -11.13 -3.97 5.20
CA TYR A 227 -10.47 -5.15 5.75
C TYR A 227 -9.69 -4.83 7.04
N THR A 228 -8.99 -3.69 7.08
CA THR A 228 -8.32 -3.22 8.30
C THR A 228 -9.31 -2.89 9.42
N GLY A 229 -10.56 -2.62 9.06
CA GLY A 229 -11.60 -2.18 10.00
C GLY A 229 -11.52 -0.69 10.30
N TRP A 230 -10.78 0.10 9.50
CA TRP A 230 -10.73 1.56 9.64
C TRP A 230 -11.99 2.25 9.12
N PHE A 231 -12.70 1.62 8.17
CA PHE A 231 -13.94 2.14 7.61
C PHE A 231 -15.05 1.10 7.55
N ASN A 232 -16.29 1.56 7.77
CA ASN A 232 -17.51 0.79 7.53
C ASN A 232 -18.26 1.36 6.32
N ARG A 233 -18.73 0.48 5.44
CA ARG A 233 -19.59 0.88 4.32
C ARG A 233 -21.01 1.09 4.83
N LYS A 234 -21.56 2.28 4.64
CA LYS A 234 -22.92 2.63 5.08
C LYS A 234 -23.65 3.48 4.04
N THR A 235 -24.98 3.48 4.11
CA THR A 235 -25.80 4.47 3.40
C THR A 235 -25.86 5.74 4.23
N ILE A 236 -25.32 6.83 3.70
CA ILE A 236 -25.23 8.12 4.37
C ILE A 236 -26.30 9.06 3.81
N ARG A 237 -26.99 9.79 4.69
CA ARG A 237 -27.99 10.82 4.38
C ARG A 237 -27.50 12.16 4.93
N GLY A 238 -27.94 13.27 4.33
CA GLY A 238 -27.69 14.61 4.86
C GLY A 238 -26.38 15.29 4.41
N ILE A 239 -25.41 14.54 3.86
CA ILE A 239 -24.19 15.15 3.28
C ILE A 239 -24.43 15.66 1.86
N TYR A 240 -25.02 14.81 1.02
CA TYR A 240 -25.51 15.19 -0.30
C TYR A 240 -27.04 15.26 -0.28
N SER A 241 -27.62 15.93 -1.27
CA SER A 241 -29.08 16.03 -1.48
C SER A 241 -29.77 14.68 -1.76
N ALA A 242 -29.03 13.57 -1.75
CA ALA A 242 -29.53 12.22 -1.94
C ALA A 242 -28.77 11.24 -1.03
N ALA A 243 -29.43 10.16 -0.62
CA ALA A 243 -28.77 9.06 0.08
C ALA A 243 -27.69 8.45 -0.83
N MET A 244 -26.48 8.29 -0.30
CA MET A 244 -25.33 7.77 -1.03
C MET A 244 -24.57 6.76 -0.19
N THR A 245 -23.98 5.76 -0.84
CA THR A 245 -23.08 4.84 -0.15
C THR A 245 -21.77 5.56 0.18
N GLY A 246 -21.51 5.77 1.46
CA GLY A 246 -20.27 6.31 1.99
C GLY A 246 -19.47 5.27 2.77
N PHE A 247 -18.26 5.66 3.13
CA PHE A 247 -17.35 4.93 3.99
C PHE A 247 -17.14 5.78 5.23
N GLU A 248 -17.67 5.30 6.35
CA GLU A 248 -17.63 5.98 7.64
C GLU A 248 -16.43 5.47 8.46
N LEU A 249 -15.64 6.38 8.99
CA LEU A 249 -14.47 6.12 9.81
C LEU A 249 -14.90 5.46 11.12
N THR A 250 -14.28 4.34 11.46
CA THR A 250 -14.54 3.63 12.72
C THR A 250 -13.72 4.23 13.86
N LYS A 251 -13.94 3.77 15.10
CA LYS A 251 -13.08 4.11 16.24
C LYS A 251 -11.61 3.74 15.97
N ASN A 252 -11.36 2.53 15.45
CA ASN A 252 -10.01 2.11 15.04
C ASN A 252 -9.42 3.03 13.96
N GLY A 253 -10.22 3.42 12.96
CA GLY A 253 -9.78 4.39 11.93
C GLY A 253 -9.43 5.77 12.51
N GLN A 254 -10.19 6.25 13.50
CA GLN A 254 -9.91 7.49 14.21
C GLN A 254 -8.62 7.41 15.04
N GLU A 255 -8.43 6.31 15.78
CA GLU A 255 -7.20 6.05 16.55
C GLU A 255 -5.99 6.00 15.62
N LYS A 256 -6.10 5.29 14.49
CA LYS A 256 -5.02 5.26 13.49
C LYS A 256 -4.74 6.63 12.88
N THR A 257 -5.77 7.44 12.64
CA THR A 257 -5.59 8.82 12.16
C THR A 257 -4.83 9.68 13.18
N LYS A 258 -5.16 9.56 14.47
CA LYS A 258 -4.44 10.26 15.54
C LYS A 258 -2.97 9.83 15.62
N LEU A 259 -2.70 8.53 15.51
CA LEU A 259 -1.32 8.03 15.43
C LEU A 259 -0.56 8.70 14.29
N LEU A 260 -1.12 8.73 13.09
CA LEU A 260 -0.48 9.34 11.93
C LEU A 260 -0.16 10.83 12.12
N THR A 261 -0.90 11.57 12.95
CA THR A 261 -0.57 12.99 13.25
C THR A 261 0.62 13.16 14.18
N MET A 262 1.00 12.12 14.93
CA MET A 262 2.16 12.14 15.82
C MET A 262 3.44 11.65 15.12
N LEU A 263 3.30 10.97 13.98
CA LEU A 263 4.42 10.45 13.22
C LEU A 263 4.95 11.49 12.22
N LYS A 264 6.26 11.48 12.01
CA LYS A 264 6.95 12.22 10.96
C LYS A 264 6.93 11.39 9.67
N ASP A 265 6.08 11.79 8.71
CA ASP A 265 6.11 11.22 7.34
C ASP A 265 7.42 11.61 6.67
N ILE A 266 8.20 10.60 6.28
CA ILE A 266 9.52 10.77 5.67
C ILE A 266 9.49 10.12 4.29
N ARG A 267 9.88 10.89 3.28
CA ARG A 267 10.06 10.47 1.89
C ARG A 267 11.52 10.13 1.62
N HIS A 268 11.75 9.22 0.68
CA HIS A 268 13.12 8.88 0.27
C HIS A 268 13.90 10.10 -0.28
N GLU A 269 13.22 11.01 -0.99
CA GLU A 269 13.80 12.27 -1.50
C GLU A 269 14.36 13.16 -0.38
N GLU A 270 13.85 13.07 0.85
CA GLU A 270 14.34 13.85 1.99
C GLU A 270 15.68 13.32 2.54
N ILE A 271 16.04 12.07 2.21
CA ILE A 271 17.24 11.41 2.73
C ILE A 271 18.27 11.07 1.65
N GLU A 272 17.94 11.22 0.36
CA GLU A 272 18.78 10.74 -0.75
C GLU A 272 20.18 11.38 -0.83
N ASN A 273 20.34 12.59 -0.26
CA ASN A 273 21.59 13.35 -0.31
C ASN A 273 22.57 13.00 0.84
N PHE A 274 22.17 12.12 1.76
CA PHE A 274 23.04 11.63 2.83
C PHE A 274 23.91 10.47 2.33
N ASP A 275 25.06 10.25 2.98
CA ASP A 275 25.92 9.15 2.61
C ASP A 275 25.30 7.78 2.91
N ILE A 276 25.83 6.73 2.28
CA ILE A 276 25.28 5.38 2.39
C ILE A 276 25.35 4.81 3.82
N ASN A 277 26.31 5.22 4.64
CA ASN A 277 26.38 4.75 6.03
C ASN A 277 25.22 5.31 6.84
N GLU A 278 24.92 6.60 6.68
CA GLU A 278 23.77 7.23 7.35
C GLU A 278 22.46 6.66 6.83
N ARG A 279 22.26 6.61 5.50
CA ARG A 279 21.02 6.09 4.89
C ARG A 279 20.79 4.61 5.21
N GLY A 280 21.84 3.79 5.14
CA GLY A 280 21.78 2.37 5.46
C GLY A 280 21.50 2.10 6.94
N SER A 281 22.11 2.88 7.84
CA SER A 281 21.83 2.80 9.28
C SER A 281 20.41 3.25 9.62
N PHE A 282 19.93 4.34 9.00
CA PHE A 282 18.54 4.80 9.11
C PHE A 282 17.55 3.77 8.55
N THR A 283 17.92 3.08 7.46
CA THR A 283 17.11 2.01 6.84
C THR A 283 16.92 0.85 7.83
N LEU A 284 18.00 0.37 8.46
CA LEU A 284 17.93 -0.70 9.45
C LEU A 284 17.16 -0.26 10.70
N LEU A 285 17.42 0.96 11.22
CA LEU A 285 16.64 1.54 12.32
C LEU A 285 15.14 1.54 11.99
N SER A 286 14.79 2.01 10.79
CA SER A 286 13.40 2.07 10.34
C SER A 286 12.75 0.69 10.19
N SER A 287 13.52 -0.37 9.89
CA SER A 287 13.02 -1.75 9.92
C SER A 287 12.59 -2.17 11.33
N PHE A 288 13.39 -1.86 12.35
CA PHE A 288 13.02 -2.14 13.75
C PHE A 288 11.76 -1.37 14.16
N VAL A 289 11.69 -0.06 13.87
CA VAL A 289 10.50 0.75 14.20
C VAL A 289 9.26 0.28 13.42
N PHE A 290 9.44 -0.19 12.17
CA PHE A 290 8.35 -0.80 11.41
C PHE A 290 7.81 -2.06 12.12
N MET A 291 8.70 -2.94 12.59
CA MET A 291 8.31 -4.15 13.31
C MET A 291 7.67 -3.85 14.66
N GLU A 292 8.17 -2.87 15.39
CA GLU A 292 7.55 -2.36 16.62
C GLU A 292 6.09 -1.91 16.38
N ARG A 293 5.85 -1.15 15.30
CA ARG A 293 4.48 -0.74 14.93
C ARG A 293 3.58 -1.91 14.53
N CYS A 294 4.15 -3.00 14.02
CA CYS A 294 3.43 -4.24 13.77
C CYS A 294 3.13 -5.02 15.07
N GLY A 295 3.67 -4.58 16.21
CA GLY A 295 3.46 -5.15 17.54
C GLY A 295 4.51 -6.17 17.95
N TYR A 296 5.65 -6.25 17.26
CA TYR A 296 6.78 -7.07 17.70
C TYR A 296 7.51 -6.39 18.85
N ASP A 297 7.94 -7.17 19.84
CA ASP A 297 8.79 -6.69 20.92
C ASP A 297 10.23 -6.52 20.41
N ILE A 298 10.72 -5.28 20.42
CA ILE A 298 12.06 -4.92 19.98
C ILE A 298 13.02 -4.61 21.14
N THR A 299 12.60 -4.83 22.39
CA THR A 299 13.38 -4.47 23.59
C THR A 299 14.78 -5.10 23.62
N ASN A 300 14.90 -6.34 23.12
CA ASN A 300 16.19 -7.04 23.06
C ASN A 300 17.18 -6.43 22.04
N PHE A 301 16.70 -5.56 21.15
CA PHE A 301 17.50 -4.88 20.14
C PHE A 301 17.85 -3.45 20.55
N GLU A 302 17.54 -3.02 21.78
CA GLU A 302 17.81 -1.66 22.28
C GLU A 302 19.28 -1.21 22.07
N PRO A 303 20.31 -2.03 22.35
CA PRO A 303 21.70 -1.62 22.10
C PRO A 303 21.98 -1.34 20.61
N ILE A 304 21.37 -2.12 19.72
CA ILE A 304 21.50 -1.98 18.27
C ILE A 304 20.77 -0.70 17.82
N ILE A 305 19.56 -0.46 18.31
CA ILE A 305 18.77 0.73 18.02
C ILE A 305 19.51 2.01 18.45
N ILE A 306 20.16 2.00 19.61
CA ILE A 306 20.97 3.13 20.10
C ILE A 306 22.15 3.39 19.16
N ASP A 307 22.90 2.35 18.77
CA ASP A 307 24.03 2.49 17.84
C ASP A 307 23.58 2.99 16.46
N LEU A 308 22.49 2.46 15.92
CA LEU A 308 21.91 2.92 14.65
C LEU A 308 21.43 4.38 14.72
N THR A 309 20.86 4.78 15.85
CA THR A 309 20.48 6.17 16.11
C THR A 309 21.69 7.09 16.09
N GLN A 310 22.82 6.66 16.67
CA GLN A 310 24.07 7.43 16.64
C GLN A 310 24.65 7.51 15.23
N LYS A 311 24.67 6.39 14.49
CA LYS A 311 25.17 6.33 13.10
C LYS A 311 24.34 7.12 12.10
N SER A 312 23.05 7.36 12.40
CA SER A 312 22.15 8.16 11.55
C SER A 312 21.84 9.55 12.14
N ASN A 313 22.63 10.02 13.10
CA ASN A 313 22.30 11.21 13.89
C ASN A 313 22.20 12.50 13.04
N ASN A 314 23.03 12.72 12.01
CA ASN A 314 22.92 13.94 11.22
C ASN A 314 21.62 13.93 10.41
N LEU A 315 21.30 12.79 9.79
CA LEU A 315 20.03 12.56 9.11
C LEU A 315 18.83 12.78 10.06
N LEU A 316 18.83 12.16 11.24
CA LEU A 316 17.73 12.32 12.22
C LEU A 316 17.56 13.78 12.66
N ASN A 317 18.66 14.48 12.93
CA ASN A 317 18.63 15.90 13.29
C ASN A 317 18.11 16.77 12.15
N HIS A 318 18.51 16.50 10.91
CA HIS A 318 18.00 17.20 9.73
C HIS A 318 16.48 17.04 9.58
N LEU A 319 15.95 15.83 9.83
CA LEU A 319 14.52 15.56 9.79
C LEU A 319 13.75 16.06 11.03
N GLY A 320 14.45 16.57 12.04
CA GLY A 320 13.88 17.05 13.30
C GLY A 320 13.36 15.92 14.21
N ILE A 321 13.93 14.73 14.11
CA ILE A 321 13.48 13.52 14.80
C ILE A 321 14.23 13.38 16.13
N ARG A 322 13.47 13.38 17.23
CA ARG A 322 14.02 13.23 18.59
C ARG A 322 13.89 11.83 19.17
N HIS A 323 12.90 11.08 18.69
CA HIS A 323 12.60 9.73 19.14
C HIS A 323 12.32 8.85 17.93
N HIS A 324 12.97 7.69 17.86
CA HIS A 324 12.84 6.76 16.72
C HIS A 324 11.39 6.33 16.50
N SER A 325 10.58 6.22 17.55
CA SER A 325 9.15 5.85 17.46
C SER A 325 8.30 6.84 16.66
N SER A 326 8.79 8.06 16.41
CA SER A 326 8.13 9.04 15.55
C SER A 326 8.39 8.83 14.04
N ILE A 327 9.34 7.97 13.65
CA ILE A 327 9.71 7.73 12.26
C ILE A 327 8.55 7.07 11.51
N PHE A 328 8.04 7.68 10.44
CA PHE A 328 7.14 7.03 9.48
C PHE A 328 7.79 6.89 8.11
N TYR A 329 8.67 5.89 8.04
CA TYR A 329 9.37 5.45 6.85
C TYR A 329 9.27 3.92 6.78
N SER A 330 9.02 3.37 5.58
CA SER A 330 9.08 1.93 5.34
C SER A 330 10.25 1.61 4.41
N PRO A 331 11.29 0.91 4.91
CA PRO A 331 12.42 0.53 4.09
C PRO A 331 11.99 -0.45 2.97
N TYR A 332 10.99 -1.28 3.22
CA TYR A 332 10.49 -2.27 2.25
C TYR A 332 9.83 -1.66 1.02
N GLN A 333 9.45 -0.38 1.06
CA GLN A 333 8.71 0.29 -0.02
C GLN A 333 9.40 1.56 -0.51
N GLN A 334 10.47 2.00 0.14
CA GLN A 334 11.16 3.26 -0.19
C GLN A 334 12.67 3.10 -0.34
N ALA A 335 13.30 2.12 0.34
CA ALA A 335 14.75 1.99 0.29
C ALA A 335 15.21 1.47 -1.08
N THR A 336 16.35 1.98 -1.50
CA THR A 336 17.13 1.52 -2.65
C THR A 336 17.78 0.17 -2.35
N GLU A 337 18.19 -0.55 -3.40
CA GLU A 337 18.90 -1.82 -3.23
C GLU A 337 20.25 -1.63 -2.52
N GLU A 338 20.93 -0.50 -2.74
CA GLU A 338 22.16 -0.13 -2.04
C GLU A 338 21.95 -0.02 -0.52
N GLU A 339 20.93 0.73 -0.10
CA GLU A 339 20.58 0.89 1.32
C GLU A 339 20.19 -0.44 1.97
N LEU A 340 19.40 -1.25 1.27
CA LEU A 340 18.98 -2.56 1.77
C LEU A 340 20.15 -3.54 1.91
N ASN A 341 21.12 -3.51 0.99
CA ASN A 341 22.31 -4.35 1.08
C ASN A 341 23.20 -3.89 2.24
N PHE A 342 23.43 -2.58 2.37
CA PHE A 342 24.18 -2.03 3.50
C PHE A 342 23.52 -2.38 4.85
N ALA A 343 22.20 -2.19 4.95
CA ALA A 343 21.45 -2.53 6.15
C ALA A 343 21.63 -4.00 6.54
N LYS A 344 21.59 -4.93 5.57
CA LYS A 344 21.82 -6.36 5.82
C LYS A 344 23.24 -6.69 6.26
N GLU A 345 24.23 -6.09 5.60
CA GLU A 345 25.63 -6.25 6.02
C GLU A 345 25.86 -5.71 7.43
N LEU A 346 25.20 -4.62 7.78
CA LEU A 346 25.26 -4.04 9.11
C LEU A 346 24.57 -4.93 10.14
N ASP A 347 23.38 -5.45 9.83
CA ASP A 347 22.61 -6.36 10.70
C ASP A 347 23.41 -7.63 11.03
N SER A 348 24.07 -8.22 10.02
CA SER A 348 24.92 -9.41 10.20
C SER A 348 26.15 -9.21 11.10
N LYS A 349 26.50 -7.96 11.44
CA LYS A 349 27.59 -7.65 12.39
C LYS A 349 27.11 -7.62 13.85
N TYR A 350 25.80 -7.62 14.07
CA TYR A 350 25.20 -7.71 15.40
C TYR A 350 24.81 -9.14 15.79
N GLU A 351 24.79 -10.07 14.84
CA GLU A 351 24.78 -11.52 15.06
C GLU A 351 26.14 -12.02 15.56
#